data_AF-A0A382NSS3-F1
#
_entry.id   AF-A0A382NSS3-F1
#
_cell.length_a   1.000
_cell.length_b   1.000
_cell.length_c   1.000
_cell.angle_alpha   90.00
_cell.angle_beta   90.00
_cell.angle_gamma   90.00
#
_symmetry.space_group_name_H-M   'P 1'
#
loop_
_entity.id
_entity.type
_entity.pdbx_description
1 polymer ?
#
loop_
_entity_poly.entity_id
_entity_poly.type
_entity_poly.pdbx_seq_one_letter_code
_entity_poly.pdbx_strand_id
1 'polypeptide(L)' 'MPALESEVIAWATYDGTGKKLHMTGDSDAPPYPTGLDALLDGWRLFQASQSIPEQPGKEFRTSYLKYEFFFEKIENAEI' A
#
# COMPACT_ATOMS: atom_id res chain seq x y z
N MET A 1 -8.99 -5.14 12.13
CA MET A 1 -8.15 -6.14 11.44
C MET A 1 -7.60 -5.49 10.18
N PRO A 2 -6.39 -5.84 9.71
CA PRO A 2 -5.91 -5.37 8.40
C PRO A 2 -6.89 -5.82 7.31
N ALA A 3 -7.47 -4.87 6.60
CA ALA A 3 -8.43 -5.10 5.53
C ALA A 3 -8.27 -3.99 4.51
N LEU A 4 -8.73 -4.22 3.28
CA LEU A 4 -8.67 -3.20 2.22
C LEU A 4 -9.50 -1.96 2.57
N GLU A 5 -10.49 -2.08 3.44
CA GLU A 5 -11.40 -1.00 3.86
C GLU A 5 -10.90 -0.28 5.12
N SER A 6 -9.79 -0.74 5.70
CA SER A 6 -9.16 -0.08 6.85
C SER A 6 -8.42 1.19 6.39
N GLU A 7 -8.39 2.18 7.27
CA GLU A 7 -7.71 3.45 7.05
C GLU A 7 -6.20 3.25 6.83
N VAL A 8 -5.65 3.95 5.84
CA VAL A 8 -4.22 3.99 5.55
C VAL A 8 -3.51 4.89 6.57
N ILE A 9 -2.62 4.29 7.37
CA ILE A 9 -1.83 5.00 8.39
C ILE A 9 -0.37 5.27 7.95
N ALA A 10 0.09 4.59 6.92
CA ALA A 10 1.44 4.74 6.36
C ALA A 10 1.41 4.32 4.89
N TRP A 11 2.17 5.00 4.04
CA TRP A 11 2.21 4.74 2.60
C TRP A 11 3.59 5.08 2.02
N ALA A 12 3.85 4.50 0.85
CA ALA A 12 4.95 4.90 -0.02
C ALA A 12 4.46 4.80 -1.46
N THR A 13 4.86 5.76 -2.29
CA THR A 13 4.48 5.81 -3.70
C THR A 13 5.74 5.93 -4.54
N TYR A 14 5.80 5.17 -5.62
CA TYR A 14 6.82 5.29 -6.64
C TYR A 14 6.15 5.54 -7.99
N ASP A 15 6.45 6.67 -8.62
CA ASP A 15 5.99 6.98 -9.98
C ASP A 15 7.09 6.62 -10.99
N GLY A 16 6.90 5.50 -11.68
CA GLY A 16 7.80 5.06 -12.76
C GLY A 16 7.55 5.75 -14.11
N THR A 17 6.50 6.57 -14.25
CA THR A 17 6.17 7.26 -15.51
C THR A 17 6.98 8.53 -15.72
N GLY A 18 7.60 9.06 -14.66
CA GLY A 18 8.34 10.32 -14.69
C GLY A 18 7.47 11.58 -14.77
N LYS A 19 6.13 11.45 -14.71
CA LYS A 19 5.21 12.59 -14.73
C LYS A 19 5.28 13.39 -13.43
N LYS A 20 5.50 12.73 -12.29
CA LYS A 20 5.59 13.37 -10.99
C LYS A 20 6.81 12.86 -10.22
N LEU A 21 7.61 13.80 -9.70
CA LEU A 21 8.69 13.48 -8.78
C LEU A 21 8.15 13.53 -7.35
N HIS A 22 8.10 12.36 -6.71
CA HIS A 22 7.72 12.23 -5.32
C HIS A 22 8.96 12.16 -4.42
N MET A 23 8.88 12.81 -3.25
CA MET A 23 9.92 12.77 -2.22
C MET A 23 9.33 12.30 -0.90
N THR A 24 10.15 11.68 -0.05
CA THR A 24 9.67 11.25 1.28
C THR A 24 9.12 12.43 2.08
N GLY A 25 7.88 12.32 2.54
CA GLY A 25 7.21 13.38 3.32
C GLY A 25 6.74 14.56 2.48
N ASP A 26 6.59 14.42 1.16
CA ASP A 26 6.03 15.45 0.28
C ASP A 26 4.50 15.63 0.42
N SER A 27 3.85 14.82 1.25
CA SER A 27 2.42 14.87 1.55
C SER A 27 2.15 14.44 3.00
N ASP A 28 1.20 15.13 3.64
CA ASP A 28 0.67 14.77 4.97
C ASP A 28 -0.51 13.77 4.89
N ALA A 29 -1.03 13.52 3.68
CA ALA A 29 -2.16 12.62 3.45
C ALA A 29 -1.80 11.51 2.44
N PRO A 30 -2.35 10.29 2.60
CA PRO A 30 -2.16 9.23 1.62
C PRO A 30 -2.88 9.55 0.31
N PRO A 31 -2.45 8.97 -0.84
CA PRO A 31 -3.11 9.15 -2.12
C PRO A 31 -4.57 8.67 -2.12
N TYR A 32 -4.87 7.66 -1.30
CA TYR A 32 -6.22 7.11 -1.08
C TYR A 32 -6.43 6.85 0.41
N PRO A 33 -7.65 7.07 0.94
CA PRO A 33 -7.93 6.85 2.35
C PRO A 33 -7.98 5.37 2.73
N THR A 34 -8.35 4.48 1.79
CA THR A 34 -8.33 3.03 1.96
C THR A 34 -7.73 2.32 0.75
N GLY A 35 -7.36 1.05 0.91
CA GLY A 35 -6.97 0.20 -0.21
C GLY A 35 -8.13 -0.10 -1.16
N LEU A 36 -9.37 -0.11 -0.67
CA LEU A 36 -10.58 -0.27 -1.49
C LEU A 36 -10.75 0.91 -2.46
N ASP A 37 -10.51 2.14 -2.01
CA ASP A 37 -10.59 3.32 -2.88
C ASP A 37 -9.55 3.25 -4.02
N ALA A 38 -8.34 2.75 -3.74
CA ALA A 38 -7.33 2.52 -4.77
C ALA A 38 -7.80 1.48 -5.80
N LEU A 39 -8.39 0.36 -5.35
CA LEU A 39 -8.95 -0.66 -6.24
C LEU A 39 -10.08 -0.11 -7.12
N LEU A 40 -10.96 0.70 -6.55
CA LEU A 40 -12.04 1.36 -7.30
C LEU A 40 -11.49 2.33 -8.37
N ASP A 41 -10.33 2.94 -8.13
CA ASP A 41 -9.62 3.80 -9.10
C ASP A 41 -8.74 3.00 -10.09
N GLY A 42 -8.90 1.68 -10.14
CA GLY A 42 -8.25 0.81 -11.13
C GLY A 42 -6.83 0.39 -10.79
N TRP A 43 -6.37 0.65 -9.56
CA TRP A 43 -5.17 -0.02 -9.06
C TRP A 43 -5.42 -1.51 -8.92
N ARG A 44 -4.38 -2.32 -9.13
CA ARG A 44 -4.44 -3.76 -8.96
C ARG A 44 -3.65 -4.15 -7.72
N LEU A 45 -4.24 -4.99 -6.88
CA LEU A 45 -3.54 -5.61 -5.76
C LEU A 45 -2.61 -6.71 -6.28
N PHE A 46 -1.30 -6.58 -6.09
CA PHE A 46 -0.33 -7.57 -6.53
C PHE A 46 0.19 -8.44 -5.38
N GLN A 47 0.27 -7.89 -4.17
CA GLN A 47 0.66 -8.63 -2.98
C GLN A 47 -0.09 -8.12 -1.75
N ALA A 48 -0.53 -9.07 -0.91
CA ALA A 48 -1.06 -8.79 0.42
C ALA A 48 -0.31 -9.65 1.43
N SER A 49 -0.10 -9.10 2.63
CA SER A 49 0.44 -9.86 3.74
C SER A 49 -0.44 -11.05 4.08
N GLN A 50 0.16 -12.23 4.21
CA GLN A 50 -0.57 -13.41 4.65
C GLN A 50 -1.03 -13.23 6.10
N SER A 51 -2.30 -13.53 6.38
CA SER A 51 -2.84 -13.51 7.74
C SER A 51 -2.40 -14.75 8.52
N ILE A 52 -1.11 -14.81 8.85
CA ILE A 52 -0.52 -15.89 9.65
C ILE A 52 -0.55 -15.47 11.13
N PRO A 53 -1.00 -16.35 12.04
CA PRO A 53 -0.91 -16.11 13.47
C PRO A 53 0.54 -15.90 13.90
N GLU A 54 0.76 -14.96 14.83
CA GLU A 54 2.10 -14.77 15.39
C GLU A 54 2.52 -15.99 16.23
N GLN A 55 3.82 -16.29 16.26
CA GLN A 55 4.31 -17.34 17.14
C GLN A 55 4.15 -16.90 18.61
N PRO A 56 3.70 -17.80 19.50
CA PRO A 56 3.60 -17.48 20.92
C PRO A 56 4.91 -16.90 21.49
N GLY A 57 4.84 -15.79 22.21
CA GLY A 57 5.99 -15.06 22.77
C GLY A 57 6.69 -14.11 21.80
N LYS A 58 6.15 -13.91 20.59
CA LYS A 58 6.66 -12.97 19.57
C LYS A 58 5.63 -11.91 19.17
N GLU A 59 4.51 -11.80 19.88
CA GLU A 59 3.36 -10.96 19.61
C GLU A 59 3.74 -9.48 19.40
N PHE A 60 4.70 -9.00 20.19
CA PHE A 60 5.15 -7.60 20.20
C PHE A 60 6.47 -7.37 19.47
N ARG A 61 6.98 -8.36 18.72
CA ARG A 61 8.20 -8.17 17.94
C ARG A 61 7.88 -7.58 16.57
N THR A 62 8.71 -6.62 16.17
CA THR A 62 8.73 -6.14 14.79
C THR A 62 9.07 -7.30 13.87
N SER A 63 8.12 -7.66 13.02
CA SER A 63 8.27 -8.67 11.97
C SER A 63 7.84 -8.04 10.65
N TYR A 64 8.22 -8.67 9.55
CA TYR A 64 8.07 -8.08 8.23
C TYR A 64 6.60 -7.93 7.86
N LEU A 65 6.18 -6.68 7.63
CA LEU A 65 5.05 -6.28 6.79
C LEU A 65 3.80 -7.16 6.97
N LYS A 66 3.23 -7.19 8.18
CA LYS A 66 2.04 -8.04 8.48
C LYS A 66 0.72 -7.47 7.94
N TYR A 67 0.67 -6.16 7.72
CA TYR A 67 -0.55 -5.41 7.45
C TYR A 67 -0.42 -4.53 6.21
N GLU A 68 0.42 -4.96 5.27
CA GLU A 68 0.74 -4.19 4.08
C GLU A 68 0.07 -4.76 2.84
N PHE A 69 -0.31 -3.84 1.98
CA PHE A 69 -0.86 -4.13 0.68
C PHE A 69 -0.04 -3.40 -0.36
N PHE A 70 0.20 -4.09 -1.45
CA PHE A 70 1.09 -3.68 -2.50
C PHE A 70 0.27 -3.60 -3.78
N PHE A 71 0.19 -2.39 -4.32
CA PHE A 71 -0.62 -2.09 -5.49
C PHE A 71 0.25 -1.63 -6.65
N GLU A 72 -0.23 -1.90 -7.85
CA GLU A 72 0.33 -1.37 -9.09
C GLU A 72 -0.78 -0.77 -9.97
N LYS A 73 -0.45 0.32 -10.67
CA LYS A 73 -1.29 0.91 -11.71
C LYS A 73 -0.46 0.99 -12.99
N ILE A 74 -1.03 0.52 -14.09
CA ILE A 74 -0.41 0.67 -15.41
C ILE A 74 -1.00 1.90 -16.05
N GLU A 75 -0.13 2.83 -16.42
CA GLU A 75 -0.47 3.96 -17.26
C GLU A 75 -0.25 3.59 -18.72
N ASN A 76 -1.13 4.10 -19.60
CA ASN A 76 -0.94 3.92 -21.03
C ASN A 76 0.32 4.67 -21.48
N ALA A 77 1.20 3.99 -22.20
CA ALA A 77 2.27 4.63 -22.94
C ALA A 77 1.72 5.05 -24.30
N GLU A 78 1.78 6.35 -24.61
CA GLU A 78 1.73 6.78 -26.01
C GLU A 78 3.05 6.32 -26.64
N ILE A 79 2.98 5.36 -27.56
CA ILE A 79 4.12 4.84 -28.33
C ILE A 79 4.34 5.74 -29.55
#